data_AF-A0A498SYH2-F1
#
_entry.id   AF-A0A498SYH2-F1
#
_cell.length_a   1.000
_cell.length_b   1.000
_cell.length_c   1.000
_cell.angle_alpha   90.00
_cell.angle_beta   90.00
_cell.angle_gamma   90.00
#
_symmetry.space_group_name_H-M   'P 1'
#
loop_
_entity.id
_entity.type
_entity.pdbx_description
1 polymer ?
#
loop_
_entity_poly.entity_id
_entity_poly.type
_entity_poly.pdbx_seq_one_letter_code
_entity_poly.pdbx_strand_id
1 'polypeptide(L)'
;IHTISHEIGHALGFLHTHTRADRDQYIWIKFSNIQNGLSSNFMRTSQGKNYNYGLPYDYGSVMHYGKKAFTGSVDLTPILEYFRFTSNSGLTIVPRIPLYEDTMGSGTGPSFIDLLMMNTHYRCLEIY
;
A
#
# COMPACT_ATOMS: atom_id res chain seq x y z
N ILE A 1 -11.04 -6.44 -11.60
CA ILE A 1 -11.63 -5.12 -11.25
C ILE A 1 -10.64 -4.20 -10.53
N HIS A 2 -9.68 -4.75 -9.75
CA HIS A 2 -8.65 -4.01 -9.02
C HIS A 2 -8.07 -2.77 -9.73
N THR A 3 -7.40 -2.94 -10.88
CA THR A 3 -6.71 -1.80 -11.54
C THR A 3 -7.68 -0.68 -11.91
N ILE A 4 -8.85 -1.02 -12.45
CA ILE A 4 -9.85 -0.02 -12.81
C ILE A 4 -10.33 0.72 -11.55
N SER A 5 -10.62 0.00 -10.47
CA SER A 5 -11.02 0.62 -9.19
C SER A 5 -9.92 1.47 -8.56
N HIS A 6 -8.65 1.06 -8.69
CA HIS A 6 -7.49 1.82 -8.21
C HIS A 6 -7.39 3.18 -8.91
N GLU A 7 -7.46 3.18 -10.24
CA GLU A 7 -7.38 4.42 -11.02
C GLU A 7 -8.61 5.31 -10.82
N ILE A 8 -9.79 4.72 -10.63
CA ILE A 8 -10.99 5.48 -10.22
C ILE A 8 -10.78 6.11 -8.85
N GLY A 9 -10.19 5.39 -7.90
CA GLY A 9 -9.83 5.94 -6.58
C GLY A 9 -8.94 7.17 -6.70
N HIS A 10 -7.90 7.11 -7.55
CA HIS A 10 -7.06 8.28 -7.85
C HIS A 10 -7.85 9.43 -8.46
N ALA A 11 -8.71 9.16 -9.45
CA ALA A 11 -9.55 10.20 -10.07
C ALA A 11 -10.50 10.87 -9.06
N LEU A 12 -10.94 10.15 -8.03
CA LEU A 12 -11.78 10.64 -6.93
C LEU A 12 -11.00 11.31 -5.80
N GLY A 13 -9.67 11.43 -5.90
CA GLY A 13 -8.83 12.15 -4.94
C GLY A 13 -8.09 11.28 -3.92
N PHE A 14 -8.14 9.95 -4.04
CA PHE A 14 -7.48 9.05 -3.11
C PHE A 14 -6.01 8.85 -3.46
N LEU A 15 -5.14 8.87 -2.45
CA LEU A 15 -3.71 8.59 -2.57
C LEU A 15 -3.40 7.18 -2.06
N HIS A 16 -2.21 6.67 -2.38
CA HIS A 16 -1.85 5.32 -1.96
C HIS A 16 -1.82 5.18 -0.44
N THR A 17 -2.37 4.09 0.08
CA THR A 17 -2.50 3.84 1.52
C THR A 17 -1.15 3.81 2.23
N HIS A 18 -0.11 3.26 1.57
CA HIS A 18 1.26 3.25 2.12
C HIS A 18 1.91 4.63 2.21
N THR A 19 1.29 5.68 1.66
CA THR A 19 1.80 7.06 1.75
C THR A 19 1.15 7.87 2.87
N ARG A 20 0.24 7.29 3.66
CA ARG A 20 -0.37 7.97 4.81
C ARG A 20 0.69 8.49 5.78
N ALA A 21 0.37 9.57 6.48
CA ALA A 21 1.27 10.17 7.46
C ALA A 21 1.63 9.21 8.61
N ASP A 22 0.69 8.34 8.99
CA ASP A 22 0.80 7.35 10.07
C ASP A 22 1.34 5.98 9.63
N ARG A 23 1.66 5.80 8.34
CA ARG A 23 2.00 4.48 7.76
C ARG A 23 3.14 3.73 8.48
N ASP A 24 4.09 4.45 9.07
CA ASP A 24 5.24 3.83 9.76
C ASP A 24 4.84 3.09 11.06
N GLN A 25 3.62 3.31 11.57
CA GLN A 25 3.03 2.52 12.67
C GLN A 25 2.58 1.12 12.21
N TYR A 26 2.39 0.92 10.91
CA TYR A 26 1.78 -0.27 10.32
C TYR A 26 2.72 -1.03 9.38
N ILE A 27 3.60 -0.32 8.68
CA ILE A 27 4.53 -0.90 7.72
C ILE A 27 5.95 -0.34 7.89
N TRP A 28 6.92 -1.09 7.39
CA TRP A 28 8.28 -0.65 7.15
C TRP A 28 8.52 -0.56 5.64
N ILE A 29 9.20 0.50 5.21
CA ILE A 29 9.70 0.63 3.84
C ILE A 29 11.17 0.25 3.81
N LYS A 30 11.52 -0.80 3.05
CA LYS A 30 12.90 -1.21 2.80
C LYS A 30 13.46 -0.43 1.62
N PHE A 31 13.91 0.81 1.87
CA PHE A 31 14.41 1.69 0.82
C PHE A 31 15.59 1.09 0.02
N SER A 32 16.43 0.27 0.65
CA SER A 32 17.52 -0.48 0.01
C SER A 32 17.05 -1.44 -1.08
N ASN A 33 15.79 -1.87 -1.02
CA ASN A 33 15.21 -2.83 -1.95
C ASN A 33 14.42 -2.15 -3.08
N ILE A 34 14.24 -0.82 -3.03
CA ILE A 34 13.53 -0.07 -4.06
C ILE A 34 14.45 0.13 -5.26
N GLN A 35 13.92 -0.05 -6.46
CA GLN A 35 14.62 0.25 -7.70
C GLN A 35 15.15 1.70 -7.71
N ASN A 36 16.40 1.87 -8.17
CA ASN A 36 17.04 3.17 -8.27
C ASN A 36 16.16 4.20 -8.99
N GLY A 37 16.01 5.39 -8.39
CA GLY A 37 15.18 6.48 -8.92
C GLY A 37 13.69 6.42 -8.54
N LEU A 38 13.21 5.34 -7.90
CA LEU A 38 11.79 5.17 -7.56
C LEU A 38 11.46 5.37 -6.08
N SER A 39 12.43 5.77 -5.25
CA SER A 39 12.23 5.97 -3.81
C SER A 39 11.18 7.05 -3.48
N SER A 40 10.97 8.02 -4.38
CA SER A 40 9.95 9.07 -4.23
C SER A 40 8.53 8.51 -4.15
N ASN A 41 8.24 7.36 -4.80
CA ASN A 41 6.93 6.69 -4.78
C ASN A 41 6.56 6.14 -3.39
N PHE A 42 7.52 6.10 -2.47
CA PHE A 42 7.35 5.59 -1.11
C PHE A 42 7.45 6.70 -0.07
N MET A 43 7.50 7.97 -0.47
CA MET A 43 7.48 9.07 0.48
C MET A 43 6.11 9.23 1.10
N ARG A 44 6.08 9.56 2.40
CA ARG A 44 4.84 9.91 3.09
C ARG A 44 4.31 11.22 2.56
N THR A 45 2.99 11.34 2.64
CA THR A 45 2.25 12.56 2.38
C THR A 45 1.76 13.14 3.70
N SER A 46 1.58 14.46 3.75
CA SER A 46 1.06 15.14 4.94
C SER A 46 -0.37 14.69 5.24
N GLN A 47 -0.77 14.71 6.51
CA GLN A 47 -2.13 14.36 6.93
C GLN A 47 -3.21 15.17 6.19
N GLY A 48 -2.97 16.44 5.87
CA GLY A 48 -3.92 17.26 5.10
C GLY A 48 -4.08 16.87 3.62
N LYS A 49 -3.14 16.10 3.06
CA LYS A 49 -3.20 15.60 1.66
C LYS A 49 -3.70 14.17 1.57
N ASN A 50 -3.39 13.35 2.56
CA ASN A 50 -3.84 11.96 2.66
C ASN A 50 -4.50 11.75 4.01
N TYR A 51 -5.68 12.35 4.15
CA TYR A 51 -6.47 12.27 5.37
C TYR A 51 -7.36 11.03 5.33
N ASN A 52 -7.31 10.24 6.39
CA ASN A 52 -8.01 8.97 6.51
C ASN A 52 -9.33 9.06 7.31
N TYR A 53 -9.79 10.25 7.69
CA TYR A 53 -11.04 10.44 8.46
C TYR A 53 -11.09 9.68 9.80
N GLY A 54 -9.93 9.39 10.39
CA GLY A 54 -9.84 8.58 11.61
C GLY A 54 -10.04 7.08 11.39
N LEU A 55 -10.18 6.63 10.14
CA LEU A 55 -10.34 5.21 9.79
C LEU A 55 -9.02 4.43 9.99
N PRO A 56 -9.09 3.15 10.38
CA PRO A 56 -7.90 2.33 10.60
C PRO A 56 -7.04 2.19 9.33
N TYR A 57 -5.79 1.77 9.52
CA TYR A 57 -4.92 1.43 8.39
C TYR A 57 -5.35 0.11 7.78
N ASP A 58 -5.74 0.14 6.51
CA ASP A 58 -6.19 -1.03 5.79
C ASP A 58 -5.09 -1.57 4.87
N TYR A 59 -4.48 -2.68 5.27
CA TYR A 59 -3.50 -3.39 4.44
C TYR A 59 -4.12 -3.88 3.13
N GLY A 60 -5.40 -4.28 3.14
CA GLY A 60 -6.11 -4.82 1.99
C GLY A 60 -6.72 -3.79 1.06
N SER A 61 -6.50 -2.50 1.32
CA SER A 61 -7.02 -1.41 0.50
C SER A 61 -6.58 -1.57 -0.97
N VAL A 62 -7.51 -1.31 -1.89
CA VAL A 62 -7.23 -1.27 -3.33
C VAL A 62 -6.19 -0.21 -3.68
N MET A 63 -6.00 0.79 -2.81
CA MET A 63 -5.01 1.85 -2.94
C MET A 63 -3.66 1.50 -2.30
N HIS A 64 -3.49 0.30 -1.71
CA HIS A 64 -2.23 -0.11 -1.10
C HIS A 64 -1.31 -0.79 -2.12
N TYR A 65 -0.03 -0.42 -2.13
CA TYR A 65 0.97 -1.16 -2.93
C TYR A 65 1.20 -2.58 -2.40
N GLY A 66 1.45 -3.52 -3.32
CA GLY A 66 1.87 -4.86 -2.96
C GLY A 66 3.26 -4.91 -2.31
N LYS A 67 3.54 -5.99 -1.56
CA LYS A 67 4.78 -6.18 -0.79
C LYS A 67 6.09 -6.11 -1.60
N LYS A 68 6.03 -6.33 -2.92
CA LYS A 68 7.17 -6.27 -3.87
C LYS A 68 7.06 -5.11 -4.87
N ALA A 69 6.25 -4.09 -4.59
CA ALA A 69 6.12 -2.94 -5.46
C ALA A 69 7.50 -2.29 -5.69
N PHE A 70 7.87 -2.09 -6.96
CA PHE A 70 9.13 -1.46 -7.37
C PHE A 70 10.40 -2.06 -6.74
N THR A 71 10.40 -3.36 -6.44
CA THR A 71 11.63 -4.04 -6.00
C THR A 71 12.69 -3.98 -7.09
N GLY A 72 13.90 -3.50 -6.76
CA GLY A 72 15.03 -3.47 -7.69
C GLY A 72 15.53 -4.87 -8.07
N SER A 73 16.26 -4.97 -9.17
CA SER A 73 16.95 -6.19 -9.56
C SER A 73 17.94 -6.59 -8.45
N VAL A 74 17.62 -7.65 -7.71
CA VAL A 74 18.62 -8.35 -6.90
C VAL A 74 19.62 -8.94 -7.89
N ASP A 75 20.91 -8.62 -7.74
CA ASP A 75 21.96 -9.20 -8.58
C ASP A 75 21.82 -10.73 -8.58
N LEU A 76 21.49 -11.28 -9.76
CA LEU A 76 21.02 -12.64 -9.95
C LEU A 76 22.22 -13.60 -9.97
N THR A 77 23.03 -13.63 -8.91
CA THR A 77 23.83 -14.82 -8.66
C THR A 77 22.86 -15.95 -8.27
N PRO A 78 22.85 -17.10 -8.97
CA PRO A 78 21.88 -18.17 -8.79
C PRO A 78 22.17 -18.94 -7.48
N ILE A 79 21.93 -18.29 -6.34
CA ILE A 79 21.81 -18.97 -5.06
C ILE A 79 20.34 -19.29 -4.90
N LEU A 80 20.00 -20.50 -5.35
CA LEU A 80 18.79 -21.30 -5.10
C LEU A 80 17.55 -20.49 -4.70
N GLU A 81 16.60 -20.41 -5.62
CA GLU A 81 15.23 -19.91 -5.44
C GLU A 81 14.57 -20.34 -4.10
N TYR A 82 14.96 -21.49 -3.56
CA TYR A 82 14.58 -22.01 -2.24
C TYR A 82 14.89 -21.07 -1.06
N PHE A 83 15.98 -20.29 -1.09
CA PHE A 83 16.35 -19.35 -0.01
C PHE A 83 15.64 -17.99 -0.12
N ARG A 84 14.97 -17.71 -1.25
CA ARG A 84 14.16 -16.49 -1.46
C ARG A 84 12.83 -16.53 -0.71
N PHE A 85 12.35 -17.72 -0.36
CA PHE A 85 11.09 -17.90 0.36
C PHE A 85 11.23 -17.68 1.88
N THR A 86 12.47 -17.72 2.41
CA THR A 86 12.72 -17.71 3.86
C THR A 86 13.28 -16.38 4.38
N SER A 87 13.59 -15.43 3.50
CA SER A 87 14.07 -14.11 3.90
C SER A 87 13.21 -13.01 3.29
N ASN A 88 12.86 -11.99 4.06
CA ASN A 88 12.24 -10.73 3.60
C ASN A 88 13.11 -9.95 2.59
N SER A 89 14.02 -10.61 1.87
CA SER A 89 15.07 -10.06 1.02
C SER A 89 14.52 -9.34 -0.21
N GLY A 90 13.39 -9.80 -0.76
CA GLY A 90 12.75 -9.19 -1.93
C GLY A 90 11.62 -8.20 -1.64
N LEU A 91 11.27 -7.95 -0.38
CA LEU A 91 10.15 -7.09 -0.01
C LEU A 91 10.57 -5.62 0.02
N THR A 92 9.75 -4.73 -0.53
CA THR A 92 9.88 -3.27 -0.39
C THR A 92 9.00 -2.74 0.72
N ILE A 93 7.83 -3.35 0.91
CA ILE A 93 6.89 -3.02 1.99
C ILE A 93 6.73 -4.25 2.89
N VAL A 94 6.97 -4.07 4.19
CA VAL A 94 6.92 -5.15 5.19
C VAL A 94 5.92 -4.73 6.27
N PRO A 95 4.88 -5.51 6.56
CA PRO A 95 3.94 -5.15 7.62
C PRO A 95 4.57 -5.35 8.99
N ARG A 96 4.15 -4.54 9.96
CA ARG A 96 4.52 -4.70 11.37
C ARG A 96 3.98 -6.01 11.95
N ILE A 97 2.84 -6.47 11.44
CA ILE A 97 2.20 -7.73 11.80
C ILE A 97 2.31 -8.67 10.58
N PRO A 98 3.11 -9.75 10.65
CA PRO A 98 3.40 -10.62 9.50
C PRO A 98 2.16 -11.23 8.82
N LEU A 99 1.06 -11.39 9.54
CA LEU A 99 -0.20 -11.93 9.01
C LEU A 99 -0.74 -11.14 7.81
N TYR A 100 -0.41 -9.84 7.69
CA TYR A 100 -0.90 -8.99 6.61
C TYR A 100 0.01 -8.93 5.39
N GLU A 101 1.09 -9.73 5.34
CA GLU A 101 2.08 -9.66 4.26
C GLU A 101 1.45 -9.84 2.88
N ASP A 102 0.59 -10.86 2.74
CA ASP A 102 -0.10 -11.19 1.49
C ASP A 102 -1.45 -10.47 1.34
N THR A 103 -1.87 -9.71 2.34
CA THR A 103 -3.07 -8.86 2.26
C THR A 103 -2.78 -7.58 1.46
N MET A 104 -1.54 -7.08 1.54
CA MET A 104 -1.15 -5.82 0.92
C MET A 104 -1.22 -5.88 -0.61
N GLY A 105 -1.97 -4.92 -1.19
CA GLY A 105 -2.23 -4.88 -2.63
C GLY A 105 -3.19 -5.97 -3.10
N SER A 106 -4.09 -6.41 -2.22
CA SER A 106 -5.14 -7.40 -2.50
C SER A 106 -5.86 -7.08 -3.82
N GLY A 107 -5.64 -7.92 -4.84
CA GLY A 107 -6.09 -7.73 -6.22
C GLY A 107 -7.59 -7.93 -6.48
N THR A 108 -8.43 -7.94 -5.44
CA THR A 108 -9.86 -8.28 -5.54
C THR A 108 -10.74 -7.08 -5.89
N GLY A 109 -10.44 -5.88 -5.36
CA GLY A 109 -11.24 -4.66 -5.56
C GLY A 109 -11.26 -3.77 -4.31
N PRO A 110 -12.11 -2.72 -4.26
CA PRO A 110 -12.24 -1.86 -3.08
C PRO A 110 -12.63 -2.65 -1.84
N SER A 111 -11.94 -2.40 -0.73
CA SER A 111 -12.27 -2.93 0.58
C SER A 111 -13.47 -2.19 1.20
N PHE A 112 -13.98 -2.71 2.32
CA PHE A 112 -14.98 -1.99 3.11
C PHE A 112 -14.48 -0.61 3.56
N ILE A 113 -13.21 -0.49 3.94
CA ILE A 113 -12.62 0.77 4.39
C ILE A 113 -12.45 1.73 3.21
N ASP A 114 -12.12 1.25 2.01
CA ASP A 114 -12.07 2.10 0.80
C ASP A 114 -13.45 2.73 0.52
N LEU A 115 -14.51 1.92 0.55
CA LEU A 115 -15.88 2.39 0.32
C LEU A 115 -16.36 3.35 1.43
N LEU A 116 -16.05 3.04 2.70
CA LEU A 116 -16.41 3.89 3.82
C LEU A 116 -15.66 5.23 3.77
N MET A 117 -14.38 5.22 3.41
CA MET A 117 -13.57 6.43 3.26
C MET A 117 -14.12 7.30 2.12
N MET A 118 -14.52 6.69 1.00
CA MET A 118 -15.17 7.38 -0.12
C MET A 118 -16.51 8.00 0.26
N ASN A 119 -17.39 7.22 0.91
CA ASN A 119 -18.68 7.72 1.37
C ASN A 119 -18.52 8.85 2.40
N THR A 120 -17.50 8.77 3.26
CA THR A 120 -17.20 9.83 4.22
C THR A 120 -16.68 11.08 3.52
N HIS A 121 -15.76 10.94 2.55
CA HIS A 121 -15.20 12.06 1.79
C HIS A 121 -16.28 12.85 1.04
N TYR A 122 -17.21 12.15 0.39
CA TYR A 122 -18.28 12.74 -0.42
C TYR A 122 -19.61 12.95 0.33
N ARG A 123 -19.62 12.76 1.66
CA ARG A 123 -20.80 12.95 2.53
C ARG A 123 -22.01 12.10 2.13
N CYS A 124 -21.76 10.89 1.64
CA CYS A 124 -22.81 9.92 1.25
C CYS A 124 -23.48 9.21 2.44
N LEU A 125 -23.08 9.53 3.68
CA LEU A 125 -23.64 8.93 4.91
C LEU A 125 -24.67 9.84 5.60
N GLU A 126 -24.78 11.10 5.15
CA GLU A 126 -25.74 12.05 5.70
C GLU A 126 -27.15 11.70 5.20
N ILE A 127 -28.11 11.60 6.12
CA ILE A 127 -29.53 11.42 5.80
C ILE A 127 -30.13 12.83 5.79
N TYR A 128 -30.48 13.32 4.60
CA TYR A 128 -31.17 14.60 4.42
C TYR A 128 -32.64 14.50 4.81
#